data_AF-A0A7W1KP08-F1
#
_entry.id   AF-A0A7W1KP08-F1
#
_cell.length_a   1.000
_cell.length_b   1.000
_cell.length_c   1.000
_cell.angle_alpha   90.00
_cell.angle_beta   90.00
_cell.angle_gamma   90.00
#
_symmetry.space_group_name_H-M   'P 1'
#
loop_
_entity.id
_entity.type
_entity.pdbx_description
1 polymer ?
#
loop_
_entity_poly.entity_id
_entity_poly.type
_entity_poly.pdbx_seq_one_letter_code
_entity_poly.pdbx_strand_id
1 'polypeptide(L)'
;AKASQQMMDQGAQAATASGTAAVVAARNRAVIGDAIARLVELKGFVAVGADKVAALGALTQRITGFIGTIREIADLTNLIALNAAIEAARAGREGRGFAVVASEVRDLAAQSLQAAREASVLLGEITTQVSAVSGQMERGRDVVAGVEELSSDAAKALDAIVGTTGEAGGHAKAIAATAAEQRDAVNSLTGQIEQVAASSARSRADTDTLARRAGEAAAGQADLERAIRELGELAGDLQRIASHFATEG
;
A
#
# COMPACT_ATOMS: atom_id res chain seq x y z
N ALA A 1 -31.88 -4.58 19.25
CA ALA A 1 -31.91 -5.75 18.34
C ALA A 1 -31.57 -5.39 16.89
N LYS A 2 -32.39 -4.61 16.16
CA LYS A 2 -32.15 -4.30 14.72
C LYS A 2 -30.81 -3.58 14.46
N ALA A 3 -30.49 -2.57 15.27
CA ALA A 3 -29.22 -1.85 15.17
C ALA A 3 -28.00 -2.75 15.41
N SER A 4 -28.07 -3.62 16.43
CA SER A 4 -27.04 -4.61 16.72
C SER A 4 -26.84 -5.61 15.56
N GLN A 5 -27.93 -6.11 14.98
CA GLN A 5 -27.84 -6.98 13.79
C GLN A 5 -27.17 -6.25 12.62
N GLN A 6 -27.56 -5.00 12.36
CA GLN A 6 -26.95 -4.21 11.29
C GLN A 6 -25.46 -3.97 11.53
N MET A 7 -25.02 -3.73 12.78
CA MET A 7 -23.60 -3.61 13.13
C MET A 7 -22.85 -4.93 12.94
N MET A 8 -23.46 -6.08 13.27
CA MET A 8 -22.86 -7.40 12.99
C MET A 8 -22.62 -7.59 11.49
N ASP A 9 -23.64 -7.30 10.68
CA ASP A 9 -23.57 -7.44 9.22
C ASP A 9 -22.52 -6.49 8.63
N GLN A 10 -22.48 -5.23 9.09
CA GLN A 10 -21.47 -4.25 8.68
C GLN A 10 -20.06 -4.64 9.10
N GLY A 11 -19.87 -5.16 10.32
CA GLY A 11 -18.58 -5.64 10.79
C GLY A 11 -18.09 -6.85 9.99
N ALA A 12 -18.97 -7.79 9.65
CA ALA A 12 -18.64 -8.94 8.81
C ALA A 12 -18.28 -8.51 7.37
N GLN A 13 -19.02 -7.56 6.80
CA GLN A 13 -18.72 -6.98 5.49
C GLN A 13 -17.38 -6.24 5.50
N ALA A 14 -17.11 -5.41 6.51
CA ALA A 14 -15.86 -4.68 6.65
C ALA A 14 -14.66 -5.62 6.84
N ALA A 15 -14.82 -6.71 7.60
CA ALA A 15 -13.79 -7.74 7.73
C ALA A 15 -13.50 -8.45 6.40
N THR A 16 -14.55 -8.75 5.62
CA THR A 16 -14.43 -9.35 4.29
C THR A 16 -13.73 -8.40 3.31
N ALA A 17 -14.14 -7.13 3.28
CA ALA A 17 -13.54 -6.12 2.43
C ALA A 17 -12.05 -5.91 2.78
N SER A 18 -11.72 -5.90 4.07
CA SER A 18 -10.34 -5.81 4.55
C SER A 18 -9.51 -7.02 4.13
N GLY A 19 -10.08 -8.24 4.21
CA GLY A 19 -9.44 -9.46 3.73
C GLY A 19 -9.16 -9.42 2.22
N THR A 20 -10.13 -8.97 1.41
CA THR A 20 -9.94 -8.78 -0.04
C THR A 20 -8.85 -7.75 -0.34
N ALA A 21 -8.85 -6.62 0.37
CA ALA A 21 -7.83 -5.59 0.21
C ALA A 21 -6.42 -6.12 0.53
N ALA A 22 -6.28 -6.91 1.61
CA ALA A 22 -5.02 -7.55 1.97
C ALA A 22 -4.54 -8.54 0.88
N VAL A 23 -5.44 -9.34 0.31
CA VAL A 23 -5.12 -10.26 -0.79
C VAL A 23 -4.66 -9.51 -2.04
N VAL A 24 -5.34 -8.42 -2.41
CA VAL A 24 -4.95 -7.58 -3.55
C VAL A 24 -3.60 -6.93 -3.32
N ALA A 25 -3.35 -6.38 -2.14
CA ALA A 25 -2.07 -5.78 -1.79
C ALA A 25 -0.93 -6.81 -1.80
N ALA A 26 -1.14 -8.01 -1.26
CA ALA A 26 -0.17 -9.10 -1.30
C ALA A 26 0.13 -9.57 -2.73
N ARG A 27 -0.89 -9.67 -3.59
CA ARG A 27 -0.69 -9.98 -5.02
C ARG A 27 0.13 -8.90 -5.72
N ASN A 28 -0.21 -7.63 -5.51
CA ASN A 28 0.55 -6.52 -6.10
C ASN A 28 1.99 -6.50 -5.59
N ARG A 29 2.22 -6.86 -4.32
CA ARG A 29 3.57 -6.98 -3.77
C ARG A 29 4.39 -8.03 -4.51
N ALA A 30 3.81 -9.19 -4.81
CA ALA A 30 4.47 -10.21 -5.60
C ALA A 30 4.84 -9.70 -7.01
N VAL A 31 3.92 -8.99 -7.67
CA VAL A 31 4.17 -8.38 -9.00
C VAL A 31 5.31 -7.35 -8.94
N ILE A 32 5.36 -6.53 -7.89
CA ILE A 32 6.48 -5.59 -7.68
C ILE A 32 7.79 -6.35 -7.40
N GLY A 33 7.74 -7.45 -6.65
CA GLY A 33 8.89 -8.33 -6.46
C GLY A 33 9.46 -8.86 -7.78
N ASP A 34 8.59 -9.32 -8.68
CA ASP A 34 8.98 -9.75 -10.03
C ASP A 34 9.55 -8.58 -10.86
N ALA A 35 8.98 -7.38 -10.72
CA ALA A 35 9.49 -6.19 -11.37
C ALA A 35 10.91 -5.83 -10.89
N ILE A 36 11.17 -5.91 -9.58
CA ILE A 36 12.51 -5.70 -9.00
C ILE A 36 13.50 -6.72 -9.56
N ALA A 37 13.13 -8.01 -9.64
CA ALA A 37 13.99 -9.03 -10.21
C ALA A 37 14.38 -8.71 -11.67
N ARG A 38 13.40 -8.28 -12.49
CA ARG A 38 13.65 -7.84 -13.87
C ARG A 38 14.51 -6.58 -13.96
N LEU A 39 14.39 -5.66 -13.00
CA LEU A 39 15.25 -4.46 -12.94
C LEU A 39 16.70 -4.81 -12.64
N VAL A 40 16.95 -5.82 -11.79
CA VAL A 40 18.30 -6.33 -11.54
C VAL A 40 18.91 -6.91 -12.82
N GLU A 41 18.15 -7.68 -13.59
CA GLU A 41 18.59 -8.17 -14.90
C GLU A 41 18.88 -7.01 -15.87
N LEU A 42 18.00 -6.02 -15.93
CA LEU A 42 18.16 -4.84 -16.78
C LEU A 42 19.40 -4.02 -16.39
N LYS A 43 19.66 -3.85 -15.09
CA LYS A 43 20.87 -3.21 -14.57
C LYS A 43 22.13 -3.91 -15.07
N GLY A 44 22.13 -5.25 -15.03
CA GLY A 44 23.20 -6.08 -15.60
C GLY A 44 23.36 -5.86 -17.10
N PHE A 45 22.25 -5.86 -17.85
CA PHE A 45 22.25 -5.63 -19.29
C PHE A 45 22.84 -4.25 -19.66
N VAL A 46 22.42 -3.19 -18.98
CA VAL A 46 22.95 -1.83 -19.19
C VAL A 46 24.44 -1.76 -18.79
N ALA A 47 24.84 -2.43 -17.71
CA ALA A 47 26.23 -2.47 -17.30
C ALA A 47 27.12 -3.11 -18.38
N VAL A 48 26.75 -4.28 -18.89
CA VAL A 48 27.46 -4.96 -20.00
C VAL A 48 27.45 -4.11 -21.27
N GLY A 49 26.35 -3.42 -21.58
CA GLY A 49 26.25 -2.50 -22.70
C GLY A 49 27.27 -1.36 -22.59
N ALA A 50 27.37 -0.73 -21.43
CA ALA A 50 28.33 0.33 -21.16
C ALA A 50 29.79 -0.15 -21.31
N ASP A 51 30.11 -1.35 -20.80
CA ASP A 51 31.45 -1.93 -20.90
C ASP A 51 31.85 -2.19 -22.37
N LYS A 52 30.90 -2.68 -23.19
CA LYS A 52 31.11 -2.87 -24.63
C LYS A 52 31.34 -1.56 -25.37
N VAL A 53 30.59 -0.51 -25.01
CA VAL A 53 30.75 0.82 -25.61
C VAL A 53 32.09 1.44 -25.21
N ALA A 54 32.52 1.26 -23.96
CA ALA A 54 33.84 1.69 -23.50
C ALA A 54 34.97 0.97 -24.26
N ALA A 55 34.85 -0.34 -24.46
CA ALA A 55 35.79 -1.12 -25.26
C ALA A 55 35.83 -0.66 -26.72
N LEU A 56 34.68 -0.33 -27.31
CA LEU A 56 34.60 0.22 -28.66
C LEU A 56 35.31 1.59 -28.74
N GLY A 57 35.11 2.46 -27.75
CA GLY A 57 35.82 3.75 -27.66
C GLY A 57 37.34 3.59 -27.61
N ALA A 58 37.83 2.65 -26.80
CA ALA A 58 39.26 2.33 -26.75
C ALA A 58 39.78 1.78 -28.09
N LEU A 59 39.00 0.94 -28.78
CA LEU A 59 39.35 0.43 -30.10
C LEU A 59 39.42 1.56 -31.13
N THR A 60 38.43 2.45 -31.15
CA THR A 60 38.40 3.61 -32.05
C THR A 60 39.62 4.50 -31.84
N GLN A 61 40.00 4.80 -30.59
CA GLN A 61 41.21 5.58 -30.29
C GLN A 61 42.48 4.92 -30.82
N ARG A 62 42.61 3.59 -30.70
CA ARG A 62 43.75 2.85 -31.26
C ARG A 62 43.80 2.94 -32.79
N ILE A 63 42.64 2.85 -33.45
CA ILE A 63 42.57 2.99 -34.92
C ILE A 63 42.92 4.42 -35.33
N THR A 64 42.45 5.45 -34.62
CA THR A 64 42.82 6.85 -34.87
C THR A 64 44.34 7.04 -34.79
N GLY A 65 45.00 6.45 -33.79
CA GLY A 65 46.47 6.46 -33.70
C GLY A 65 47.14 5.79 -34.90
N PHE A 66 46.63 4.63 -35.34
CA PHE A 66 47.16 3.92 -36.51
C PHE A 66 47.00 4.72 -37.81
N ILE A 67 45.85 5.37 -38.03
CA ILE A 67 45.64 6.27 -39.18
C ILE A 67 46.61 7.46 -39.14
N GLY A 68 46.91 7.99 -37.94
CA GLY A 68 47.95 8.99 -37.74
C GLY A 68 49.32 8.52 -38.26
N THR A 69 49.73 7.30 -37.89
CA THR A 69 50.98 6.70 -38.38
C THR A 69 50.97 6.50 -39.91
N ILE A 70 49.86 6.05 -40.51
CA ILE A 70 49.76 5.93 -41.98
C ILE A 70 49.96 7.29 -42.65
N ARG A 71 49.35 8.35 -42.10
CA ARG A 71 49.54 9.70 -42.60
C ARG A 71 51.01 10.12 -42.56
N GLU A 72 51.70 9.88 -41.44
CA GLU A 72 53.13 10.18 -41.31
C GLU A 72 53.99 9.40 -42.33
N ILE A 73 53.68 8.11 -42.55
CA ILE A 73 54.36 7.28 -43.56
C ILE A 73 54.12 7.83 -44.97
N ALA A 74 52.89 8.23 -45.29
CA ALA A 74 52.54 8.75 -46.60
C ALA A 74 53.19 10.13 -46.85
N ASP A 75 53.24 11.01 -45.84
CA ASP A 75 53.97 12.29 -45.91
C ASP A 75 55.47 12.06 -46.13
N LEU A 76 56.08 11.11 -45.41
CA LEU A 76 57.49 10.76 -45.59
C LEU A 76 57.76 10.17 -46.98
N THR A 77 56.89 9.27 -47.45
CA THR A 77 57.01 8.65 -48.78
C THR A 77 56.90 9.70 -49.89
N ASN A 78 55.98 10.65 -49.75
CA ASN A 78 55.84 11.78 -50.67
C ASN A 78 57.12 12.63 -50.71
N LEU A 79 57.75 12.89 -49.55
CA LEU A 79 59.02 13.62 -49.46
C LEU A 79 60.18 12.85 -50.12
N ILE A 80 60.28 11.53 -49.88
CA ILE A 80 61.29 10.66 -50.50
C ILE A 80 61.12 10.65 -52.02
N ALA A 81 59.88 10.49 -52.50
CA ALA A 81 59.56 10.49 -53.93
C ALA A 81 59.90 11.82 -54.60
N LEU A 82 59.67 12.95 -53.92
CA LEU A 82 60.07 14.27 -54.39
C LEU A 82 61.59 14.38 -54.55
N ASN A 83 62.35 13.95 -53.54
CA ASN A 83 63.82 13.96 -53.60
C ASN A 83 64.34 13.06 -54.74
N ALA A 84 63.72 11.88 -54.94
CA ALA A 84 64.06 10.99 -56.03
C ALA A 84 63.75 11.60 -57.41
N ALA A 85 62.64 12.32 -57.56
CA ALA A 85 62.29 13.02 -58.79
C ALA A 85 63.29 14.16 -59.11
N ILE A 86 63.74 14.89 -58.09
CA ILE A 86 64.77 15.94 -58.23
C ILE A 86 66.09 15.32 -58.72
N GLU A 87 66.54 14.23 -58.10
CA GLU A 87 67.81 13.59 -58.45
C GLU A 87 67.74 12.92 -59.83
N ALA A 88 66.58 12.35 -60.20
CA ALA A 88 66.33 11.82 -61.54
C ALA A 88 66.38 12.91 -62.62
N ALA A 89 65.84 14.10 -62.35
CA ALA A 89 65.96 15.26 -63.24
C ALA A 89 67.42 15.72 -63.38
N ARG A 90 68.19 15.65 -62.29
CA ARG A 90 69.62 16.01 -62.25
C ARG A 90 70.49 15.05 -63.08
N ALA A 91 70.15 13.76 -63.12
CA ALA A 91 70.80 12.75 -63.96
C ALA A 91 70.46 12.88 -65.46
N GLY A 92 69.55 13.78 -65.84
CA GLY A 92 69.25 14.10 -67.24
C GLY A 92 68.67 12.93 -68.03
N ARG A 93 69.39 12.44 -69.03
CA ARG A 93 68.89 11.43 -69.98
C ARG A 93 68.82 10.03 -69.37
N GLU A 94 69.77 9.69 -68.49
CA GLU A 94 69.87 8.41 -67.78
C GLU A 94 68.78 8.28 -66.69
N GLY A 95 68.32 9.40 -66.14
CA GLY A 95 67.34 9.43 -65.04
C GLY A 95 65.86 9.33 -65.46
N ARG A 96 65.52 9.31 -66.76
CA ARG A 96 64.11 9.38 -67.20
C ARG A 96 63.24 8.25 -66.66
N GLY A 97 63.74 7.02 -66.64
CA GLY A 97 62.99 5.88 -66.09
C GLY A 97 62.73 6.03 -64.59
N PHE A 98 63.73 6.50 -63.84
CA PHE A 98 63.60 6.81 -62.42
C PHE A 98 62.64 7.98 -62.14
N ALA A 99 62.61 8.99 -63.01
CA ALA A 99 61.70 10.12 -62.88
C ALA A 99 60.23 9.69 -62.99
N VAL A 100 59.91 8.76 -63.88
CA VAL A 100 58.55 8.20 -64.02
C VAL A 100 58.17 7.43 -62.76
N VAL A 101 59.04 6.55 -62.26
CA VAL A 101 58.78 5.79 -61.02
C VAL A 101 58.60 6.72 -59.83
N ALA A 102 59.45 7.76 -59.70
CA ALA A 102 59.34 8.73 -58.62
C ALA A 102 58.01 9.52 -58.67
N SER A 103 57.51 9.85 -59.86
CA SER A 103 56.19 10.47 -60.03
C SER A 103 55.07 9.53 -59.57
N GLU A 104 55.11 8.26 -60.01
CA GLU A 104 54.09 7.27 -59.65
C GLU A 104 54.03 7.05 -58.13
N VAL A 105 55.20 6.92 -57.48
CA VAL A 105 55.29 6.77 -56.01
C VAL A 105 54.76 8.01 -55.30
N ARG A 106 55.03 9.20 -55.84
CA ARG A 106 54.51 10.46 -55.28
C ARG A 106 52.98 10.52 -55.38
N ASP A 107 52.42 10.11 -56.51
CA ASP A 107 50.97 10.09 -56.71
C ASP A 107 50.29 9.06 -55.79
N LEU A 108 50.89 7.87 -55.62
CA LEU A 108 50.47 6.86 -54.64
C LEU A 108 50.49 7.41 -53.20
N ALA A 109 51.55 8.13 -52.82
CA ALA A 109 51.67 8.74 -51.51
C ALA A 109 50.60 9.82 -51.27
N ALA A 110 50.31 10.65 -52.29
CA ALA A 110 49.25 11.65 -52.24
C ALA A 110 47.85 11.02 -52.10
N GLN A 111 47.58 9.94 -52.82
CA GLN A 111 46.34 9.16 -52.67
C GLN A 111 46.22 8.55 -51.27
N SER A 112 47.33 8.01 -50.72
CA SER A 112 47.35 7.45 -49.37
C SER A 112 47.07 8.51 -48.29
N LEU A 113 47.63 9.72 -48.44
CA LEU A 113 47.32 10.86 -47.57
C LEU A 113 45.84 11.25 -47.63
N GLN A 114 45.24 11.23 -48.83
CA GLN A 114 43.84 11.56 -49.00
C GLN A 114 42.94 10.50 -48.33
N ALA A 115 43.21 9.22 -48.55
CA ALA A 115 42.50 8.13 -47.89
C ALA A 115 42.62 8.19 -46.35
N ALA A 116 43.82 8.50 -45.82
CA ALA A 116 44.04 8.66 -44.39
C ALA A 116 43.26 9.85 -43.80
N ARG A 117 43.12 10.96 -44.54
CA ARG A 117 42.28 12.10 -44.15
C ARG A 117 40.81 11.72 -44.09
N GLU A 118 40.29 11.06 -45.11
CA GLU A 118 38.89 10.60 -45.15
C GLU A 118 38.60 9.61 -44.02
N ALA A 119 39.50 8.65 -43.78
CA ALA A 119 39.40 7.72 -42.66
C ALA A 119 39.39 8.45 -41.30
N SER A 120 40.20 9.51 -41.14
CA SER A 120 40.22 10.32 -39.92
C SER A 120 38.88 11.03 -39.67
N VAL A 121 38.23 11.55 -40.71
CA VAL A 121 36.90 12.19 -40.60
C VAL A 121 35.87 11.16 -40.14
N LEU A 122 35.81 9.99 -40.80
CA LEU A 122 34.90 8.91 -40.43
C LEU A 122 35.12 8.44 -38.98
N LEU A 123 36.38 8.33 -38.54
CA LEU A 123 36.69 7.96 -37.16
C LEU A 123 36.28 9.04 -36.15
N GLY A 124 36.32 10.32 -36.53
CA GLY A 124 35.80 11.42 -35.72
C GLY A 124 34.28 11.32 -35.52
N GLU A 125 33.55 10.98 -36.58
CA GLU A 125 32.10 10.72 -36.51
C GLU A 125 31.79 9.51 -35.62
N ILE A 126 32.52 8.40 -35.79
CA ILE A 126 32.38 7.20 -34.95
C ILE A 126 32.66 7.54 -33.48
N THR A 127 33.72 8.28 -33.18
CA THR A 127 34.07 8.68 -31.81
C THR A 127 32.95 9.51 -31.17
N THR A 128 32.37 10.44 -31.93
CA THR A 128 31.23 11.24 -31.47
C THR A 128 30.03 10.37 -31.15
N GLN A 129 29.70 9.40 -32.02
CA GLN A 129 28.60 8.46 -31.78
C GLN A 129 28.86 7.57 -30.56
N VAL A 130 30.08 7.04 -30.40
CA VAL A 130 30.46 6.24 -29.23
C VAL A 130 30.31 7.04 -27.94
N SER A 131 30.76 8.29 -27.92
CA SER A 131 30.60 9.17 -26.76
C SER A 131 29.12 9.44 -26.43
N ALA A 132 28.29 9.66 -27.45
CA ALA A 132 26.85 9.86 -27.27
C ALA A 132 26.16 8.62 -26.69
N VAL A 133 26.50 7.43 -27.20
CA VAL A 133 25.97 6.16 -26.69
C VAL A 133 26.47 5.88 -25.27
N SER A 134 27.73 6.21 -24.96
CA SER A 134 28.29 6.09 -23.62
C SER A 134 27.49 6.93 -22.60
N GLY A 135 27.22 8.19 -22.92
CA GLY A 135 26.37 9.05 -22.09
C GLY A 135 24.90 8.60 -22.01
N GLN A 136 24.38 7.89 -23.02
CA GLN A 136 23.08 7.23 -22.92
C GLN A 136 23.11 6.03 -21.97
N MET A 137 24.17 5.23 -21.98
CA MET A 137 24.32 4.09 -21.07
C MET A 137 24.46 4.55 -19.62
N GLU A 138 25.19 5.63 -19.35
CA GLU A 138 25.32 6.20 -18.01
C GLU A 138 23.97 6.70 -17.48
N ARG A 139 23.24 7.49 -18.27
CA ARG A 139 21.85 7.87 -17.93
C ARG A 139 20.93 6.67 -17.75
N GLY A 140 21.13 5.62 -18.57
CA GLY A 140 20.41 4.36 -18.42
C GLY A 140 20.63 3.71 -17.06
N ARG A 141 21.87 3.73 -16.54
CA ARG A 141 22.18 3.22 -15.19
C ARG A 141 21.44 4.02 -14.11
N ASP A 142 21.45 5.34 -14.19
CA ASP A 142 20.78 6.21 -13.23
C ASP A 142 19.26 6.00 -13.21
N VAL A 143 18.65 5.90 -14.40
CA VAL A 143 17.22 5.62 -14.54
C VAL A 143 16.86 4.27 -13.91
N VAL A 144 17.64 3.22 -14.20
CA VAL A 144 17.38 1.89 -13.62
C VAL A 144 17.52 1.91 -12.10
N ALA A 145 18.53 2.61 -11.56
CA ALA A 145 18.70 2.77 -10.12
C ALA A 145 17.52 3.50 -9.46
N GLY A 146 17.03 4.59 -10.07
CA GLY A 146 15.85 5.31 -9.56
C GLY A 146 14.56 4.48 -9.59
N VAL A 147 14.38 3.66 -10.63
CA VAL A 147 13.21 2.76 -10.72
C VAL A 147 13.31 1.61 -9.71
N GLU A 148 14.52 1.13 -9.41
CA GLU A 148 14.78 0.13 -8.36
C GLU A 148 14.37 0.66 -6.98
N GLU A 149 14.75 1.89 -6.64
CA GLU A 149 14.36 2.57 -5.40
C GLU A 149 12.84 2.75 -5.30
N LEU A 150 12.21 3.30 -6.33
CA LEU A 150 10.75 3.48 -6.40
C LEU A 150 9.99 2.14 -6.23
N SER A 151 10.49 1.08 -6.85
CA SER A 151 9.90 -0.26 -6.73
C SER A 151 10.05 -0.83 -5.33
N SER A 152 11.20 -0.60 -4.68
CA SER A 152 11.43 -0.99 -3.28
C SER A 152 10.45 -0.27 -2.34
N ASP A 153 10.24 1.02 -2.52
CA ASP A 153 9.31 1.80 -1.70
C ASP A 153 7.86 1.40 -1.94
N ALA A 154 7.48 1.10 -3.19
CA ALA A 154 6.18 0.53 -3.50
C ALA A 154 5.96 -0.82 -2.79
N ALA A 155 6.97 -1.68 -2.72
CA ALA A 155 6.88 -2.95 -2.00
C ALA A 155 6.66 -2.74 -0.49
N LYS A 156 7.39 -1.81 0.13
CA LYS A 156 7.20 -1.44 1.55
C LYS A 156 5.82 -0.85 1.82
N ALA A 157 5.32 -0.01 0.92
CA ALA A 157 3.97 0.56 1.05
C ALA A 157 2.89 -0.53 0.98
N LEU A 158 3.04 -1.50 0.09
CA LEU A 158 2.13 -2.64 0.00
C LEU A 158 2.17 -3.52 1.25
N ASP A 159 3.35 -3.72 1.85
CA ASP A 159 3.48 -4.39 3.15
C ASP A 159 2.72 -3.67 4.27
N ALA A 160 2.84 -2.35 4.33
CA ALA A 160 2.09 -1.55 5.29
C ALA A 160 0.57 -1.66 5.05
N ILE A 161 0.12 -1.69 3.78
CA ILE A 161 -1.30 -1.89 3.44
C ILE A 161 -1.77 -3.26 3.90
N VAL A 162 -1.02 -4.34 3.67
CA VAL A 162 -1.37 -5.68 4.16
C VAL A 162 -1.51 -5.71 5.68
N GLY A 163 -0.56 -5.11 6.41
CA GLY A 163 -0.62 -5.02 7.87
C GLY A 163 -1.85 -4.25 8.37
N THR A 164 -2.03 -3.01 7.90
CA THR A 164 -3.12 -2.12 8.33
C THR A 164 -4.51 -2.65 7.96
N THR A 165 -4.67 -3.27 6.78
CA THR A 165 -5.94 -3.92 6.41
C THR A 165 -6.19 -5.18 7.24
N GLY A 166 -5.15 -5.93 7.61
CA GLY A 166 -5.26 -7.03 8.56
C GLY A 166 -5.80 -6.57 9.92
N GLU A 167 -5.24 -5.49 10.47
CA GLU A 167 -5.70 -4.87 11.72
C GLU A 167 -7.15 -4.37 11.63
N ALA A 168 -7.49 -3.64 10.56
CA ALA A 168 -8.85 -3.16 10.31
C ALA A 168 -9.86 -4.32 10.24
N GLY A 169 -9.49 -5.43 9.59
CA GLY A 169 -10.30 -6.63 9.55
C GLY A 169 -10.48 -7.28 10.92
N GLY A 170 -9.45 -7.25 11.77
CA GLY A 170 -9.51 -7.68 13.17
C GLY A 170 -10.48 -6.83 14.00
N HIS A 171 -10.36 -5.51 13.90
CA HIS A 171 -11.27 -4.57 14.57
C HIS A 171 -12.73 -4.74 14.13
N ALA A 172 -12.97 -4.94 12.83
CA ALA A 172 -14.31 -5.17 12.29
C ALA A 172 -14.96 -6.45 12.85
N LYS A 173 -14.18 -7.53 13.00
CA LYS A 173 -14.64 -8.76 13.66
C LYS A 173 -14.96 -8.53 15.14
N ALA A 174 -14.13 -7.78 15.85
CA ALA A 174 -14.37 -7.45 17.25
C ALA A 174 -15.67 -6.63 17.43
N ILE A 175 -15.91 -5.63 16.57
CA ILE A 175 -17.16 -4.85 16.56
C ILE A 175 -18.36 -5.76 16.33
N ALA A 176 -18.29 -6.68 15.37
CA ALA A 176 -19.38 -7.62 15.12
C ALA A 176 -19.66 -8.52 16.33
N ALA A 177 -18.61 -8.99 17.03
CA ALA A 177 -18.76 -9.79 18.25
C ALA A 177 -19.43 -8.99 19.38
N THR A 178 -18.95 -7.77 19.66
CA THR A 178 -19.55 -6.89 20.69
C THR A 178 -20.99 -6.52 20.36
N ALA A 179 -21.32 -6.32 19.08
CA ALA A 179 -22.70 -6.07 18.65
C ALA A 179 -23.62 -7.27 18.92
N ALA A 180 -23.11 -8.50 18.74
CA ALA A 180 -23.85 -9.72 19.09
C ALA A 180 -24.13 -9.79 20.60
N GLU A 181 -23.13 -9.55 21.44
CA GLU A 181 -23.29 -9.51 22.90
C GLU A 181 -24.31 -8.45 23.34
N GLN A 182 -24.26 -7.26 22.72
CA GLN A 182 -25.21 -6.18 23.01
C GLN A 182 -26.64 -6.55 22.59
N ARG A 183 -26.81 -7.32 21.50
CA ARG A 183 -28.13 -7.83 21.09
C ARG A 183 -28.72 -8.72 22.18
N ASP A 184 -27.92 -9.63 22.71
CA ASP A 184 -28.36 -10.58 23.73
C ASP A 184 -28.68 -9.87 25.06
N ALA A 185 -27.87 -8.89 25.45
CA ALA A 185 -28.13 -8.04 26.61
C ALA A 185 -29.46 -7.28 26.47
N VAL A 186 -29.74 -6.69 25.30
CA VAL A 186 -31.00 -5.98 25.03
C VAL A 186 -32.21 -6.93 25.06
N ASN A 187 -32.07 -8.15 24.55
CA ASN A 187 -33.14 -9.15 24.60
C ASN A 187 -33.43 -9.55 26.06
N SER A 188 -32.38 -9.78 26.86
CA SER A 188 -32.52 -10.07 28.29
C SER A 188 -33.20 -8.93 29.04
N LEU A 189 -32.80 -7.68 28.78
CA LEU A 189 -33.41 -6.50 29.39
C LEU A 189 -34.90 -6.37 29.04
N THR A 190 -35.26 -6.62 27.78
CA THR A 190 -36.67 -6.62 27.36
C THR A 190 -37.49 -7.63 28.18
N GLY A 191 -36.98 -8.85 28.36
CA GLY A 191 -37.65 -9.86 29.19
C GLY A 191 -37.76 -9.46 30.67
N GLN A 192 -36.73 -8.82 31.24
CA GLN A 192 -36.80 -8.30 32.61
C GLN A 192 -37.84 -7.19 32.76
N ILE A 193 -37.97 -6.30 31.77
CA ILE A 193 -38.98 -5.24 31.76
C ILE A 193 -40.40 -5.85 31.72
N GLU A 194 -40.62 -6.87 30.90
CA GLU A 194 -41.89 -7.60 30.85
C GLU A 194 -42.23 -8.24 32.21
N GLN A 195 -41.25 -8.84 32.88
CA GLN A 195 -41.42 -9.41 34.20
C GLN A 195 -41.77 -8.34 35.26
N VAL A 196 -41.11 -7.18 35.23
CA VAL A 196 -41.41 -6.05 36.13
C VAL A 196 -42.81 -5.49 35.87
N ALA A 197 -43.22 -5.37 34.61
CA ALA A 197 -44.57 -4.94 34.25
C ALA A 197 -45.62 -5.92 34.78
N ALA A 198 -45.40 -7.23 34.61
CA ALA A 198 -46.28 -8.27 35.13
C ALA A 198 -46.35 -8.26 36.68
N SER A 199 -45.21 -8.09 37.36
CA SER A 199 -45.17 -7.97 38.83
C SER A 199 -45.92 -6.73 39.30
N SER A 200 -45.74 -5.59 38.61
CA SER A 200 -46.43 -4.33 38.95
C SER A 200 -47.94 -4.45 38.78
N ALA A 201 -48.40 -5.13 37.72
CA ALA A 201 -49.82 -5.42 37.52
C ALA A 201 -50.40 -6.30 38.63
N ARG A 202 -49.66 -7.33 39.06
CA ARG A 202 -50.06 -8.21 40.17
C ARG A 202 -50.12 -7.44 41.50
N SER A 203 -49.10 -6.64 41.81
CA SER A 203 -49.10 -5.82 43.03
C SER A 203 -50.27 -4.82 43.09
N ARG A 204 -50.68 -4.24 41.95
CA ARG A 204 -51.89 -3.41 41.89
C ARG A 204 -53.14 -4.21 42.23
N ALA A 205 -53.33 -5.39 41.64
CA ALA A 205 -54.47 -6.25 41.95
C ALA A 205 -54.49 -6.72 43.42
N ASP A 206 -53.32 -7.02 43.99
CA ASP A 206 -53.18 -7.36 45.41
C ASP A 206 -53.54 -6.16 46.31
N THR A 207 -53.12 -4.95 45.91
CA THR A 207 -53.43 -3.70 46.63
C THR A 207 -54.93 -3.40 46.59
N ASP A 208 -55.59 -3.56 45.43
CA ASP A 208 -57.05 -3.40 45.30
C ASP A 208 -57.80 -4.41 46.16
N THR A 209 -57.33 -5.66 46.18
CA THR A 209 -57.90 -6.72 47.03
C THR A 209 -57.73 -6.40 48.51
N LEU A 210 -56.56 -5.90 48.91
CA LEU A 210 -56.28 -5.49 50.29
C LEU A 210 -57.14 -4.31 50.71
N ALA A 211 -57.29 -3.29 49.85
CA ALA A 211 -58.16 -2.13 50.10
C ALA A 211 -59.61 -2.56 50.32
N ARG A 212 -60.14 -3.48 49.50
CA ARG A 212 -61.48 -4.05 49.69
C ARG A 212 -61.61 -4.75 51.05
N ARG A 213 -60.66 -5.62 51.40
CA ARG A 213 -60.67 -6.34 52.69
C ARG A 213 -60.57 -5.39 53.88
N ALA A 214 -59.76 -4.34 53.78
CA ALA A 214 -59.66 -3.32 54.81
C ALA A 214 -60.99 -2.56 55.00
N GLY A 215 -61.70 -2.26 53.90
CA GLY A 215 -63.05 -1.69 53.94
C GLY A 215 -64.07 -2.62 54.61
N GLU A 216 -64.07 -3.90 54.27
CA GLU A 216 -64.93 -4.92 54.91
C GLU A 216 -64.63 -5.07 56.40
N ALA A 217 -63.35 -5.11 56.78
CA ALA A 217 -62.93 -5.19 58.18
C ALA A 217 -63.36 -3.96 58.99
N ALA A 218 -63.22 -2.75 58.42
CA ALA A 218 -63.67 -1.51 59.06
C ALA A 218 -65.19 -1.50 59.28
N ALA A 219 -65.97 -1.96 58.30
CA ALA A 219 -67.42 -2.10 58.44
C ALA A 219 -67.79 -3.10 59.54
N GLY A 220 -67.16 -4.28 59.56
CA GLY A 220 -67.39 -5.29 60.61
C GLY A 220 -67.01 -4.79 62.01
N GLN A 221 -65.94 -3.99 62.13
CA GLN A 221 -65.57 -3.36 63.39
C GLN A 221 -66.62 -2.35 63.86
N ALA A 222 -67.18 -1.53 62.96
CA ALA A 222 -68.25 -0.59 63.28
C ALA A 222 -69.54 -1.30 63.74
N ASP A 223 -69.87 -2.43 63.14
CA ASP A 223 -71.00 -3.27 63.57
C ASP A 223 -70.77 -3.91 64.94
N LEU A 224 -69.55 -4.39 65.21
CA LEU A 224 -69.17 -4.91 66.53
C LEU A 224 -69.28 -3.82 67.61
N GLU A 225 -68.81 -2.61 67.34
CA GLU A 225 -68.95 -1.48 68.25
C GLU A 225 -70.43 -1.13 68.51
N ARG A 226 -71.30 -1.23 67.51
CA ARG A 226 -72.74 -1.04 67.68
C ARG A 226 -73.33 -2.11 68.60
N ALA A 227 -73.02 -3.38 68.35
CA ALA A 227 -73.47 -4.49 69.19
C ALA A 227 -72.97 -4.36 70.65
N ILE A 228 -71.72 -3.92 70.86
CA ILE A 228 -71.18 -3.66 72.20
C ILE A 228 -71.95 -2.54 72.90
N ARG A 229 -72.30 -1.45 72.19
CA ARG A 229 -73.13 -0.37 72.75
C ARG A 229 -74.52 -0.87 73.14
N GLU A 230 -75.18 -1.61 72.25
CA GLU A 230 -76.50 -2.21 72.52
C GLU A 230 -76.47 -3.19 73.70
N LEU A 231 -75.45 -4.05 73.79
CA LEU A 231 -75.24 -4.93 74.94
C LEU A 231 -74.97 -4.14 76.22
N GLY A 232 -74.23 -3.04 76.14
CA GLY A 232 -74.00 -2.13 77.27
C GLY A 232 -75.28 -1.47 77.77
N GLU A 233 -76.15 -1.01 76.85
CA GLU A 233 -77.47 -0.47 77.18
C GLU A 233 -78.36 -1.54 77.83
N LEU A 234 -78.43 -2.75 77.25
CA LEU A 234 -79.20 -3.86 77.79
C LEU A 234 -78.71 -4.29 79.18
N ALA A 235 -77.39 -4.38 79.37
CA ALA A 235 -76.81 -4.67 80.68
C ALA A 235 -77.15 -3.58 81.70
N GLY A 236 -77.11 -2.31 81.29
CA GLY A 236 -77.53 -1.17 82.12
C GLY A 236 -79.02 -1.22 82.49
N ASP A 237 -79.90 -1.58 81.55
CA ASP A 237 -81.32 -1.79 81.78
C ASP A 237 -81.58 -2.93 82.76
N LEU A 238 -80.91 -4.08 82.57
CA LEU A 238 -81.01 -5.22 83.49
C LEU A 238 -80.53 -4.86 84.90
N GLN A 239 -79.45 -4.09 85.03
CA GLN A 239 -78.96 -3.63 86.34
C GLN A 239 -79.96 -2.67 87.02
N ARG A 240 -80.63 -1.81 86.24
CA ARG A 240 -81.69 -0.92 86.74
C ARG A 240 -82.91 -1.71 87.22
N ILE A 241 -83.31 -2.74 86.47
CA ILE A 241 -84.40 -3.65 86.87
C ILE A 241 -84.03 -4.41 88.14
N ALA A 242 -82.83 -5.00 88.19
CA ALA A 242 -82.36 -5.74 89.36
C ALA A 242 -82.26 -4.86 90.62
N SER A 243 -81.81 -3.61 90.49
CA SER A 243 -81.75 -2.66 91.61
C SER A 243 -83.14 -2.22 92.09
N HIS A 244 -84.11 -2.04 91.19
CA HIS A 244 -85.50 -1.79 91.56
C HIS A 244 -86.09 -2.93 92.40
N PHE A 245 -85.87 -4.18 91.98
CA PHE A 245 -86.29 -5.36 92.75
C PHE A 245 -85.56 -5.50 94.09
N ALA A 246 -84.30 -5.08 94.18
CA ALA A 246 -83.53 -5.07 95.43
C ALA A 246 -83.97 -3.96 96.42
N THR A 247 -84.67 -2.92 95.95
CA THR A 247 -85.24 -1.85 96.81
C THR A 247 -86.69 -2.07 97.22
N GLU A 248 -87.42 -2.96 96.54
CA GLU A 248 -88.82 -3.32 96.85
C GLU A 248 -88.99 -4.65 97.62
N GLY A 249 -87.88 -5.30 98.01
CA GLY A 249 -87.86 -6.45 98.93
C GLY A 249 -87.35 -6.07 100.31
#